data_AF-A0A4Q7V059-F1
#
_entry.id   AF-A0A4Q7V059-F1
#
_cell.length_a   1.000
_cell.length_b   1.000
_cell.length_c   1.000
_cell.angle_alpha   90.00
_cell.angle_beta   90.00
_cell.angle_gamma   90.00
#
_symmetry.space_group_name_H-M   'P 1'
#
loop_
_entity.id
_entity.type
_entity.pdbx_description
1 polymer ?
#
loop_
_entity_poly.entity_id
_entity_poly.type
_entity_poly.pdbx_seq_one_letter_code
_entity_poly.pdbx_strand_id
1 'polypeptide(L)'
;MLRDYTKLMLRAYNAEADNCVCTMRPHRLTASIDRLTKAHDTIAKLGSTMQIRVSESYHRARIEELELTADYLVQQEQEKERVRAERERQRDEDAARKEFEREKARLLKEQNHWKLVQEKWRAQGARPRSPRQTPN
;
A
#
# COMPACT_ATOMS: atom_id res chain seq x y z
N MET A 1 0.92 -32.11 40.72
CA MET A 1 2.37 -31.89 40.54
C MET A 1 2.81 -32.07 39.08
N LEU A 2 2.93 -33.29 38.53
CA LEU A 2 3.36 -33.47 37.11
C LEU A 2 2.48 -32.69 36.12
N ARG A 3 1.15 -32.82 36.24
CA ARG A 3 0.17 -32.09 35.40
C ARG A 3 0.35 -30.57 35.44
N ASP A 4 0.72 -30.02 36.58
CA ASP A 4 0.86 -28.57 36.76
C ASP A 4 2.14 -28.08 36.08
N TYR A 5 3.24 -28.82 36.21
CA TYR A 5 4.49 -28.57 35.47
C TYR A 5 4.32 -28.71 33.96
N THR A 6 3.62 -29.75 33.48
CA THR A 6 3.34 -29.92 32.05
C THR A 6 2.57 -28.73 31.49
N LYS A 7 1.52 -28.27 32.20
CA LYS A 7 0.74 -27.09 31.79
C LYS A 7 1.59 -25.82 31.80
N LEU A 8 2.43 -25.63 32.82
CA LEU A 8 3.30 -24.46 32.92
C LEU A 8 4.31 -24.41 31.77
N MET A 9 5.00 -25.53 31.50
CA MET A 9 5.99 -25.63 30.43
C MET A 9 5.37 -25.44 29.04
N LEU A 10 4.20 -26.04 28.80
CA LEU A 10 3.48 -25.83 27.54
C LEU A 10 3.04 -24.37 27.36
N ARG A 11 2.59 -23.70 28.42
CA ARG A 11 2.27 -22.26 28.37
C ARG A 11 3.51 -21.42 28.08
N ALA A 12 4.65 -21.74 28.69
CA ALA A 12 5.91 -21.04 28.42
C ALA A 12 6.34 -21.19 26.95
N TYR A 13 6.25 -22.43 26.40
CA TYR A 13 6.50 -22.67 24.98
C TYR A 13 5.57 -21.87 24.08
N ASN A 14 4.26 -21.93 24.36
CA ASN A 14 3.25 -21.25 23.54
C ASN A 14 3.43 -19.74 23.59
N ALA A 15 3.73 -19.16 24.76
CA ALA A 15 4.01 -17.74 24.87
C ALA A 15 5.21 -17.31 24.00
N GLU A 16 6.25 -18.15 23.92
CA GLU A 16 7.40 -17.87 23.05
C GLU A 16 7.03 -17.97 21.56
N ALA A 17 6.27 -19.01 21.18
CA ALA A 17 5.77 -19.16 19.81
C ALA A 17 4.90 -17.97 19.39
N ASP A 18 3.93 -17.59 20.21
CA ASP A 18 3.02 -16.47 19.94
C ASP A 18 3.78 -15.14 19.87
N ASN A 19 4.80 -14.94 20.72
CA ASN A 19 5.68 -13.77 20.63
C ASN A 19 6.48 -13.73 19.31
N CYS A 20 6.97 -14.89 18.84
CA CYS A 20 7.68 -14.98 17.56
C CYS A 20 6.76 -14.62 16.38
N VAL A 21 5.49 -15.04 16.42
CA VAL A 21 4.47 -14.67 15.43
C VAL A 21 4.15 -13.17 15.50
N CYS A 22 3.85 -12.65 16.69
CA CYS A 22 3.47 -11.24 16.89
C CYS A 22 4.59 -10.26 16.49
N THR A 23 5.86 -10.62 16.73
CA THR A 23 7.02 -9.77 16.43
C THR A 23 7.66 -10.09 15.08
N MET A 24 7.02 -10.93 14.26
CA MET A 24 7.57 -11.41 13.01
C MET A 24 7.87 -10.27 12.02
N ARG A 25 8.98 -10.43 11.32
CA ARG A 25 9.35 -9.65 10.13
C ARG A 25 9.88 -10.64 9.09
N PRO A 26 9.64 -10.41 7.79
CA PRO A 26 10.09 -11.32 6.74
C PRO A 26 11.57 -11.72 6.84
N HIS A 27 12.45 -10.75 7.12
CA HIS A 27 13.90 -10.98 7.23
C HIS A 27 14.36 -11.65 8.54
N ARG A 28 13.45 -11.89 9.50
CA ARG A 28 13.78 -12.44 10.83
C ARG A 28 13.37 -13.89 11.01
N LEU A 29 12.79 -14.53 9.98
CA LEU A 29 12.28 -15.89 10.07
C LEU A 29 13.28 -16.86 10.73
N THR A 30 14.52 -16.92 10.25
CA THR A 30 15.57 -17.79 10.81
C THR A 30 15.82 -17.51 12.29
N ALA A 31 15.90 -16.23 12.68
CA ALA A 31 16.14 -15.85 14.08
C ALA A 31 14.95 -16.21 14.99
N SER A 32 13.72 -16.14 14.47
CA SER A 32 12.51 -16.57 15.18
C SER A 32 12.46 -18.09 15.35
N ILE A 33 12.82 -18.84 14.30
CA ILE A 33 12.93 -20.31 14.35
C ILE A 33 13.97 -20.71 15.40
N ASP A 34 15.18 -20.13 15.34
CA ASP A 34 16.26 -20.41 16.31
C ASP A 34 15.82 -20.14 17.76
N ARG A 35 15.04 -19.07 17.97
CA ARG A 35 14.52 -18.72 19.30
C ARG A 35 13.51 -19.76 19.79
N LEU A 36 12.59 -20.17 18.92
CA LEU A 36 11.60 -21.19 19.24
C LEU A 36 12.24 -22.56 19.50
N THR A 37 13.25 -22.96 18.71
CA THR A 37 14.02 -24.19 18.91
C THR A 37 14.79 -24.15 20.23
N LYS A 38 15.39 -23.02 20.59
CA LYS A 38 16.02 -22.86 21.92
C LYS A 38 15.03 -23.03 23.07
N ALA A 39 13.80 -22.51 22.92
CA ALA A 39 12.75 -22.69 23.92
C ALA A 39 12.31 -24.16 24.03
N HIS A 40 12.15 -24.85 22.89
CA HIS A 40 11.90 -26.29 22.81
C HIS A 40 12.96 -27.09 23.58
N ASP A 41 14.24 -26.85 23.29
CA ASP A 41 15.36 -27.55 23.92
C ASP A 41 15.49 -27.24 25.42
N THR A 42 15.22 -26.00 25.81
CA THR A 42 15.23 -25.60 27.22
C THR A 42 14.15 -26.33 28.01
N ILE A 43 12.94 -26.45 27.44
CA ILE A 43 11.84 -27.20 28.06
C ILE A 43 12.19 -28.69 28.15
N ALA A 44 12.78 -29.28 27.11
CA ALA A 44 13.21 -30.67 27.14
C ALA A 44 14.28 -30.93 28.21
N LYS A 45 15.22 -30.00 28.40
CA LYS A 45 16.24 -30.06 29.46
C LYS A 45 15.63 -29.95 30.85
N LEU A 46 14.77 -28.96 31.09
CA LEU A 46 14.08 -28.75 32.38
C LEU A 46 13.12 -29.90 32.72
N GLY A 47 12.49 -30.48 31.69
CA GLY A 47 11.56 -31.59 31.80
C GLY A 47 12.20 -32.98 31.83
N SER A 48 13.52 -33.09 31.66
CA SER A 48 14.22 -34.38 31.46
C SER A 48 13.97 -35.38 32.59
N THR A 49 14.10 -34.95 33.85
CA THR A 49 13.86 -35.81 35.03
C THR A 49 12.42 -36.35 35.10
N MET A 50 11.46 -35.61 34.55
CA MET A 50 10.04 -35.95 34.55
C MET A 50 9.55 -36.48 33.19
N GLN A 51 10.45 -36.67 32.22
CA GLN A 51 10.15 -37.06 30.84
C GLN A 51 9.13 -36.14 30.13
N ILE A 52 9.14 -34.84 30.46
CA ILE A 52 8.29 -33.84 29.82
C ILE A 52 9.04 -33.26 28.63
N ARG A 53 8.42 -33.32 27.46
CA ARG A 53 8.91 -32.68 26.24
C ARG A 53 7.75 -32.18 25.39
N VAL A 54 8.02 -31.19 24.58
CA VAL A 54 7.12 -30.82 23.49
C VAL A 54 7.25 -31.87 22.39
N SER A 55 6.14 -32.20 21.72
CA SER A 55 6.18 -33.14 20.60
C SER A 55 6.89 -32.51 19.41
N GLU A 56 7.77 -33.27 18.75
CA GLU A 56 8.44 -32.83 17.52
C GLU A 56 7.45 -32.40 16.43
N SER A 57 6.33 -33.14 16.30
CA SER A 57 5.28 -32.79 15.35
C SER A 57 4.63 -31.43 15.64
N TYR A 58 4.47 -31.10 16.93
CA TYR A 58 3.91 -29.81 17.33
C TYR A 58 4.94 -28.68 17.17
N HIS A 59 6.22 -28.96 17.46
CA HIS A 59 7.30 -28.00 17.22
C HIS A 59 7.39 -27.65 15.73
N ARG A 60 7.37 -28.65 14.85
CA ARG A 60 7.36 -28.46 13.41
C ARG A 60 6.16 -27.66 12.92
N ALA A 61 4.95 -27.95 13.43
CA ALA A 61 3.76 -27.18 13.08
C ALA A 61 3.88 -25.69 13.46
N ARG A 62 4.52 -25.38 14.59
CA ARG A 62 4.80 -23.99 14.99
C ARG A 62 5.88 -23.34 14.13
N ILE A 63 6.85 -24.09 13.61
CA ILE A 63 7.82 -23.57 12.64
C ILE A 63 7.11 -23.21 11.32
N GLU A 64 6.26 -24.11 10.82
CA GLU A 64 5.46 -23.88 9.60
C GLU A 64 4.57 -22.63 9.74
N GLU A 65 3.96 -22.42 10.92
CA GLU A 65 3.21 -21.20 11.22
C GLU A 65 4.08 -19.93 11.08
N LEU A 66 5.33 -19.95 11.55
CA LEU A 66 6.25 -18.83 11.42
C LEU A 66 6.63 -18.58 9.95
N GLU A 67 6.85 -19.63 9.17
CA GLU A 67 7.15 -19.57 7.73
C GLU A 67 5.98 -18.95 6.96
N LEU A 68 4.77 -19.47 7.17
CA LEU A 68 3.55 -18.94 6.56
C LEU A 68 3.27 -17.48 6.95
N THR A 69 3.55 -17.12 8.21
CA THR A 69 3.43 -15.74 8.67
C THR A 69 4.42 -14.82 7.96
N ALA A 70 5.66 -15.26 7.78
CA ALA A 70 6.67 -14.48 7.06
C ALA A 70 6.27 -14.27 5.59
N ASP A 71 5.81 -15.32 4.91
CA ASP A 71 5.33 -15.26 3.53
C ASP A 71 4.13 -14.33 3.37
N TYR A 72 3.15 -14.42 4.28
CA TYR A 72 1.99 -13.54 4.30
C TYR A 72 2.39 -12.07 4.44
N LEU A 73 3.34 -11.76 5.32
CA LEU A 73 3.81 -10.38 5.52
C LEU A 73 4.50 -9.82 4.27
N VAL A 74 5.26 -10.65 3.53
CA VAL A 74 5.87 -10.24 2.25
C VAL A 74 4.79 -9.88 1.23
N GLN A 75 3.78 -10.74 1.08
CA GLN A 75 2.68 -10.50 0.14
C GLN A 75 1.88 -9.26 0.51
N GLN A 76 1.59 -9.07 1.80
CA GLN A 76 0.87 -7.90 2.30
C GLN A 76 1.64 -6.59 2.03
N GLU A 77 2.96 -6.59 2.16
CA GLU A 77 3.78 -5.42 1.85
C GLU A 77 3.76 -5.10 0.34
N GLN A 78 3.87 -6.12 -0.51
CA GLN A 78 3.77 -5.97 -1.97
C GLN A 78 2.40 -5.43 -2.40
N GLU A 79 1.30 -5.95 -1.85
CA GLU A 79 -0.04 -5.45 -2.13
C GLU A 79 -0.18 -3.97 -1.73
N LYS A 80 0.34 -3.60 -0.57
CA LYS A 80 0.30 -2.22 -0.08
C LYS A 80 1.10 -1.27 -0.98
N GLU A 81 2.24 -1.70 -1.50
CA GLU A 81 3.03 -0.94 -2.46
C GLU A 81 2.28 -0.77 -3.79
N ARG A 82 1.63 -1.82 -4.29
CA ARG A 82 0.80 -1.74 -5.51
C ARG A 82 -0.35 -0.75 -5.37
N VAL A 83 -1.06 -0.78 -4.24
CA VAL A 83 -2.15 0.18 -3.96
C VAL A 83 -1.62 1.62 -3.87
N ARG A 84 -0.43 1.83 -3.29
CA ARG A 84 0.19 3.16 -3.24
C ARG A 84 0.57 3.67 -4.62
N ALA A 85 1.21 2.84 -5.45
CA ALA A 85 1.58 3.19 -6.82
C ALA A 85 0.35 3.51 -7.68
N GLU A 86 -0.74 2.77 -7.53
CA GLU A 86 -1.98 3.02 -8.27
C GLU A 86 -2.62 4.36 -7.86
N ARG A 87 -2.62 4.69 -6.57
CA ARG A 87 -3.11 5.99 -6.09
C ARG A 87 -2.28 7.16 -6.59
N GLU A 88 -0.97 6.98 -6.74
CA GLU A 88 -0.08 8.01 -7.29
C GLU A 88 -0.38 8.24 -8.78
N ARG A 89 -0.50 7.16 -9.56
CA ARG A 89 -0.91 7.24 -10.98
C ARG A 89 -2.23 7.94 -11.18
N GLN A 90 -3.24 7.63 -10.37
CA GLN A 90 -4.55 8.28 -10.43
C GLN A 90 -4.47 9.78 -10.16
N ARG A 91 -3.62 10.20 -9.21
CA ARG A 91 -3.41 11.63 -8.92
C ARG A 91 -2.74 12.36 -10.08
N ASP A 92 -1.76 11.74 -10.71
CA ASP A 92 -1.05 12.31 -11.86
C ASP A 92 -1.98 12.42 -13.08
N GLU A 93 -2.78 11.39 -13.35
CA GLU A 93 -3.79 11.43 -14.40
C GLU A 93 -4.85 12.51 -14.15
N ASP A 94 -5.35 12.65 -12.92
CA ASP A 94 -6.32 13.67 -12.56
C ASP A 94 -5.74 15.08 -12.67
N ALA A 95 -4.46 15.26 -12.31
CA ALA A 95 -3.76 16.53 -12.48
C ALA A 95 -3.60 16.87 -13.96
N ALA A 96 -3.15 15.92 -14.79
CA ALA A 96 -3.00 16.09 -16.23
C ALA A 96 -4.34 16.39 -16.92
N ARG A 97 -5.43 15.72 -16.51
CA ARG A 97 -6.79 16.01 -17.02
C ARG A 97 -7.23 17.43 -16.68
N LYS A 98 -7.00 17.89 -15.45
CA LYS A 98 -7.34 19.26 -15.02
C LYS A 98 -6.54 20.31 -15.78
N GLU A 99 -5.25 20.07 -16.02
CA GLU A 99 -4.42 20.97 -16.84
C GLU A 99 -4.91 21.01 -18.29
N PHE A 100 -5.21 19.85 -18.87
CA PHE A 100 -5.76 19.75 -20.21
C PHE A 100 -7.10 20.51 -20.36
N GLU A 101 -8.00 20.38 -19.39
CA GLU A 101 -9.28 21.11 -19.39
C GLU A 101 -9.08 22.63 -19.25
N ARG A 102 -8.13 23.08 -18.43
CA ARG A 102 -7.79 24.50 -18.28
C ARG A 102 -7.25 25.09 -19.58
N GLU A 103 -6.32 24.41 -20.23
CA GLU A 103 -5.77 24.84 -21.53
C GLU A 103 -6.84 24.84 -22.63
N LYS A 104 -7.69 23.80 -22.67
CA LYS A 104 -8.82 23.75 -23.61
C LYS A 104 -9.79 24.92 -23.39
N ALA A 105 -10.09 25.26 -22.13
CA ALA A 105 -10.95 26.40 -21.80
C ALA A 105 -10.31 27.74 -22.19
N ARG A 106 -8.99 27.89 -22.03
CA ARG A 106 -8.24 29.08 -22.46
C ARG A 106 -8.28 29.23 -23.98
N LEU A 107 -7.94 28.17 -24.73
CA LEU A 107 -8.00 28.16 -26.19
C LEU A 107 -9.41 28.46 -26.71
N LEU A 108 -10.46 27.94 -26.07
CA LEU A 108 -11.84 28.23 -26.47
C LEU A 108 -12.20 29.72 -26.28
N LYS A 109 -11.76 30.33 -25.17
CA LYS A 109 -11.94 31.77 -24.94
C LYS A 109 -11.21 32.60 -25.99
N GLU A 110 -9.98 32.23 -26.32
CA GLU A 110 -9.19 32.89 -27.36
C GLU A 110 -9.87 32.76 -28.73
N GLN A 111 -10.30 31.56 -29.13
CA GLN A 111 -11.05 31.35 -30.38
C GLN A 111 -12.32 32.20 -30.45
N ASN A 112 -13.10 32.27 -29.36
CA ASN A 112 -14.31 33.08 -29.31
C ASN A 112 -13.99 34.57 -29.41
N HIS A 113 -12.93 35.03 -28.75
CA HIS A 113 -12.47 36.41 -28.88
C HIS A 113 -12.10 36.75 -30.33
N TRP A 114 -11.30 35.91 -30.99
CA TRP A 114 -10.91 36.12 -32.39
C TRP A 114 -12.11 36.08 -33.35
N LYS A 115 -13.09 35.20 -33.13
CA LYS A 115 -14.33 35.16 -33.91
C LYS A 115 -15.12 36.47 -33.78
N LEU A 116 -15.32 36.95 -32.55
CA LEU A 116 -15.99 38.22 -32.28
C LEU A 116 -15.25 39.40 -32.92
N VAL A 117 -13.91 39.42 -32.86
CA VAL A 117 -13.09 40.42 -33.54
C VAL A 117 -13.32 40.34 -35.05
N GLN A 118 -13.23 39.16 -35.68
CA GLN A 118 -13.49 39.02 -37.11
C GLN A 118 -14.88 39.51 -37.53
N GLU A 119 -15.93 39.19 -36.76
CA GLU A 119 -17.28 39.66 -37.03
C GLU A 119 -17.39 41.19 -36.96
N LYS A 120 -16.75 41.83 -35.97
CA LYS A 120 -16.70 43.30 -35.88
C LYS A 120 -15.98 43.92 -37.08
N TRP A 121 -14.88 43.34 -37.53
CA TRP A 121 -14.12 43.84 -38.69
C TRP A 121 -14.91 43.65 -40.00
N ARG A 122 -15.59 42.51 -40.16
CA ARG A 122 -16.52 42.28 -41.29
C ARG A 122 -17.66 43.29 -41.30
N ALA A 123 -18.26 43.58 -40.15
CA ALA A 123 -19.31 44.59 -40.03
C ALA A 123 -18.82 46.01 -40.35
N GLN A 124 -17.57 46.35 -39.99
CA GLN A 124 -16.95 47.64 -40.34
C GLN A 124 -16.60 47.73 -41.83
N GLY A 125 -16.13 46.64 -42.44
CA GLY A 125 -15.88 46.55 -43.88
C GLY A 125 -17.15 46.57 -44.74
N ALA A 126 -18.28 46.15 -44.18
CA ALA A 126 -19.60 46.17 -44.85
C ALA A 126 -20.35 47.51 -44.75
N ARG A 127 -19.79 48.52 -44.08
CA ARG A 127 -20.43 49.84 -43.96
C ARG A 127 -20.21 50.64 -45.26
N PRO A 128 -21.25 50.93 -46.07
CA PRO A 128 -21.05 51.68 -47.31
C PRO A 128 -20.56 53.09 -46.99
N ARG A 129 -19.51 53.55 -47.70
CA ARG A 129 -18.99 54.92 -47.62
C ARG A 129 -20.12 55.89 -47.97
N SER A 130 -20.65 56.60 -46.97
CA SER A 130 -21.72 57.59 -47.17
C SER A 130 -21.23 58.70 -48.10
N PRO A 131 -22.05 59.19 -49.06
CA PRO A 131 -21.65 60.25 -49.97
C PRO A 131 -21.52 61.59 -49.22
N ARG A 132 -20.45 62.34 -49.51
CA ARG A 132 -20.26 63.72 -49.03
C ARG A 132 -21.43 64.59 -49.50
N GLN A 133 -22.22 65.14 -48.58
CA GLN A 133 -23.14 66.23 -48.87
C GLN A 133 -22.34 67.53 -49.00
N THR A 134 -22.38 68.16 -50.18
CA THR A 134 -21.91 69.52 -50.42
C THR A 134 -22.96 70.54 -49.96
N PRO A 135 -22.59 71.60 -49.22
CA PRO A 135 -23.53 72.61 -48.78
C PRO A 135 -23.82 73.61 -49.92
N ASN A 136 -25.06 74.08 -49.99
CA ASN A 136 -25.47 75.24 -50.77
C ASN A 136 -25.99 76.31 -49.79
#